data_AF-A0A071M7M9-F1
#
_entry.id   AF-A0A071M7M9-F1
#
_cell.length_a   1.000
_cell.length_b   1.000
_cell.length_c   1.000
_cell.angle_alpha   90.00
_cell.angle_beta   90.00
_cell.angle_gamma   90.00
#
_symmetry.space_group_name_H-M   'P 1'
#
loop_
_entity.id
_entity.type
_entity.pdbx_description
1 polymer ?
#
loop_
_entity_poly.entity_id
_entity_poly.type
_entity_poly.pdbx_seq_one_letter_code
_entity_poly.pdbx_strand_id
1 'polypeptide(L)'
;MGVGEWFSDFCGALRIDSEKRSSISYRTGRIVGQLNYDLRNKLDSKTSNRFYVGSYGRSTAIPSVSDIDLLYVLPYELYERFHGYIGNGQSALLTHVKNSISNTYSTTYLASDGQIVAINFTDGVKFEILPAFVNNDGSYTFADSNDGGSWRICKPKHEMDEFSARSAVCKSNLVELSRMARAWRDTNNVSMSGMLIDTLAYQFIGTWTYRDKSYLYYDWMTRDFFNYLANLDTQQTYWLAPGSNSRVYRSDIFQYKARSAELRAIEALGFQQNNHDWSARQKYREIYGTAFPA
;
A
#
# COMPACT_ATOMS: atom_id res chain seq x y z
N MET A 1 -25.31 -14.02 -14.86
CA MET A 1 -23.93 -13.68 -14.51
C MET A 1 -23.55 -14.53 -13.32
N GLY A 2 -22.51 -15.36 -13.41
CA GLY A 2 -22.13 -16.28 -12.33
C GLY A 2 -21.25 -15.60 -11.26
N VAL A 3 -21.04 -16.28 -10.12
CA VAL A 3 -20.19 -15.77 -9.03
C VAL A 3 -18.79 -15.34 -9.49
N GLY A 4 -18.17 -16.11 -10.39
CA GLY A 4 -16.86 -15.78 -10.93
C GLY A 4 -16.85 -14.48 -11.73
N GLU A 5 -17.94 -14.16 -12.44
CA GLU A 5 -18.07 -12.89 -13.15
C GLU A 5 -18.30 -11.73 -12.16
N TRP A 6 -19.09 -11.92 -11.10
CA TRP A 6 -19.30 -10.88 -10.07
C TRP A 6 -17.99 -10.43 -9.44
N PHE A 7 -17.16 -11.39 -9.03
CA PHE A 7 -15.88 -11.10 -8.41
C PHE A 7 -14.84 -10.60 -9.42
N SER A 8 -14.89 -11.05 -10.68
CA SER A 8 -14.06 -10.50 -11.75
C SER A 8 -14.36 -9.01 -11.98
N ASP A 9 -15.65 -8.66 -12.12
CA ASP A 9 -16.09 -7.27 -12.32
C ASP A 9 -15.74 -6.40 -11.11
N PHE A 10 -15.99 -6.90 -9.90
CA PHE A 10 -15.62 -6.23 -8.66
C PHE A 10 -14.11 -5.97 -8.57
N CYS A 11 -13.27 -6.99 -8.77
CA CYS A 11 -11.81 -6.83 -8.72
C CYS A 11 -11.33 -5.88 -9.84
N GLY A 12 -11.98 -5.89 -11.00
CA GLY A 12 -11.76 -4.91 -12.06
C GLY A 12 -12.04 -3.47 -11.61
N ALA A 13 -13.15 -3.24 -10.92
CA ALA A 13 -13.54 -1.94 -10.37
C ALA A 13 -12.60 -1.44 -9.25
N LEU A 14 -11.86 -2.34 -8.59
CA LEU A 14 -10.85 -1.99 -7.59
C LEU A 14 -9.48 -1.61 -8.17
N ARG A 15 -9.32 -1.61 -9.49
CA ARG A 15 -8.08 -1.17 -10.14
C ARG A 15 -8.10 0.34 -10.32
N ILE A 16 -6.97 0.98 -10.04
CA ILE A 16 -6.78 2.40 -10.37
C ILE A 16 -6.89 2.55 -11.89
N ASP A 17 -7.78 3.42 -12.34
CA ASP A 17 -8.03 3.67 -13.74
C ASP A 17 -6.78 4.20 -14.47
N SER A 18 -6.81 4.15 -15.80
CA SER A 18 -5.67 4.59 -16.64
C SER A 18 -5.38 6.07 -16.54
N GLU A 19 -6.38 6.92 -16.29
CA GLU A 19 -6.23 8.36 -16.23
C GLU A 19 -5.47 8.75 -14.95
N LYS A 20 -5.95 8.27 -13.79
CA LYS A 20 -5.29 8.47 -12.49
C LYS A 20 -3.88 7.88 -12.49
N ARG A 21 -3.67 6.69 -13.07
CA ARG A 21 -2.31 6.11 -13.24
C ARG A 21 -1.40 6.99 -14.10
N SER A 22 -1.91 7.54 -15.21
CA SER A 22 -1.13 8.41 -16.09
C SER A 22 -0.77 9.73 -15.39
N SER A 23 -1.72 10.31 -14.64
CA SER A 23 -1.48 11.51 -13.82
C SER A 23 -0.40 11.27 -12.74
N ILE A 24 -0.49 10.15 -12.00
CA ILE A 24 0.51 9.77 -11.00
C ILE A 24 1.90 9.59 -11.64
N SER A 25 1.97 8.88 -12.78
CA SER A 25 3.22 8.66 -13.51
C SER A 25 3.85 9.97 -14.00
N TYR A 26 3.04 10.86 -14.57
CA TYR A 26 3.47 12.18 -15.02
C TYR A 26 4.05 13.01 -13.87
N ARG A 27 3.34 13.13 -12.74
CA ARG A 27 3.80 13.86 -11.55
C ARG A 27 5.07 13.25 -10.98
N THR A 28 5.15 11.92 -10.91
CA THR A 28 6.36 11.21 -10.49
C THR A 28 7.56 11.60 -11.36
N GLY A 29 7.38 11.62 -12.68
CA GLY A 29 8.44 12.00 -13.62
C GLY A 29 8.91 13.45 -13.46
N ARG A 30 8.00 14.37 -13.11
CA ARG A 30 8.34 15.77 -12.80
C ARG A 30 9.14 15.89 -11.52
N ILE A 31 8.69 15.24 -10.43
CA ILE A 31 9.38 15.23 -9.14
C ILE A 31 10.79 14.64 -9.29
N VAL A 32 10.88 13.45 -9.88
CA VAL A 32 12.15 12.72 -10.00
C VAL A 32 13.08 13.37 -11.01
N GLY A 33 12.55 13.94 -12.10
CA GLY A 33 13.35 14.70 -13.06
C GLY A 33 14.06 15.88 -12.40
N GLN A 34 13.36 16.63 -11.55
CA GLN A 34 13.94 17.73 -10.79
C GLN A 34 15.04 17.26 -9.82
N LEU A 35 14.77 16.20 -9.06
CA LEU A 35 15.73 15.64 -8.10
C LEU A 35 16.97 15.06 -8.79
N ASN A 36 16.80 14.36 -9.92
CA ASN A 36 17.92 13.85 -10.71
C ASN A 36 18.76 15.01 -11.26
N TYR A 37 18.12 16.06 -11.77
CA TYR A 37 18.83 17.21 -12.31
C TYR A 37 19.65 17.93 -11.24
N ASP A 38 19.08 18.21 -10.07
CA ASP A 38 19.78 18.98 -9.02
C ASP A 38 20.80 18.15 -8.24
N LEU A 39 20.48 16.88 -7.96
CA LEU A 39 21.26 16.07 -7.03
C LEU A 39 22.24 15.12 -7.74
N ARG A 40 22.19 14.97 -9.07
CA ARG A 40 23.00 14.00 -9.82
C ARG A 40 23.64 14.59 -11.07
N ASN A 41 24.43 15.65 -10.91
CA ASN A 41 25.23 16.24 -12.01
C ASN A 41 24.40 16.52 -13.28
N LYS A 42 23.21 17.12 -13.11
CA LYS A 42 22.31 17.46 -14.22
C LYS A 42 21.82 16.25 -15.03
N LEU A 43 21.65 15.10 -14.39
CA LEU A 43 21.06 13.91 -15.00
C LEU A 43 19.64 14.20 -15.51
N ASP A 44 19.43 14.20 -16.82
CA ASP A 44 18.12 14.32 -17.45
C ASP A 44 17.43 12.95 -17.53
N SER A 45 16.81 12.54 -16.42
CA SER A 45 16.00 11.32 -16.36
C SER A 45 14.77 11.50 -15.47
N LYS A 46 13.61 11.09 -15.99
CA LYS A 46 12.33 11.12 -15.25
C LYS A 46 12.01 9.80 -14.53
N THR A 47 12.85 8.78 -14.69
CA THR A 47 12.54 7.41 -14.22
C THR A 47 13.64 6.79 -13.37
N SER A 48 14.88 7.27 -13.47
CA SER A 48 16.02 6.73 -12.72
C SER A 48 15.92 7.06 -11.23
N ASN A 49 16.56 6.22 -10.41
CA ASN A 49 16.79 6.43 -8.96
C ASN A 49 15.53 6.52 -8.10
N ARG A 50 14.43 5.90 -8.53
CA ARG A 50 13.15 5.94 -7.81
C ARG A 50 12.43 4.62 -7.92
N PHE A 51 11.55 4.34 -6.96
CA PHE A 51 10.50 3.32 -7.12
C PHE A 51 9.33 3.65 -6.19
N TYR A 52 8.12 3.23 -6.59
CA TYR A 52 6.96 3.32 -5.71
C TYR A 52 7.09 2.30 -4.58
N VAL A 53 6.72 2.70 -3.37
CA VAL A 53 6.66 1.82 -2.21
C VAL A 53 5.23 1.75 -1.70
N GLY A 54 5.02 1.16 -0.51
CA GLY A 54 3.71 1.06 0.09
C GLY A 54 2.71 0.28 -0.77
N SER A 55 1.43 0.67 -0.68
CA SER A 55 0.36 -0.04 -1.37
C SER A 55 0.46 0.07 -2.89
N TYR A 56 0.95 1.20 -3.42
CA TYR A 56 1.14 1.37 -4.85
C TYR A 56 2.29 0.50 -5.36
N GLY A 57 3.42 0.46 -4.64
CA GLY A 57 4.56 -0.42 -4.95
C GLY A 57 4.22 -1.91 -4.91
N ARG A 58 3.37 -2.33 -3.96
CA ARG A 58 2.87 -3.73 -3.87
C ARG A 58 1.69 -4.03 -4.79
N SER A 59 1.25 -3.05 -5.60
CA SER A 59 0.07 -3.17 -6.47
C SER A 59 -1.26 -3.42 -5.74
N THR A 60 -1.35 -3.14 -4.44
CA THR A 60 -2.54 -3.36 -3.61
C THR A 60 -3.41 -2.12 -3.41
N ALA A 61 -2.98 -0.96 -3.91
CA ALA A 61 -3.78 0.26 -3.89
C ALA A 61 -5.10 0.09 -4.68
N ILE A 62 -6.17 0.70 -4.15
CA ILE A 62 -7.52 0.75 -4.74
C ILE A 62 -7.88 2.23 -5.07
N PRO A 63 -8.97 2.54 -5.79
CA PRO A 63 -9.24 3.91 -6.27
C PRO A 63 -9.29 4.99 -5.18
N SER A 64 -9.67 4.63 -3.95
CA SER A 64 -9.67 5.50 -2.77
C SER A 64 -8.27 5.92 -2.31
N VAL A 65 -7.19 5.38 -2.88
CA VAL A 65 -5.82 5.79 -2.55
C VAL A 65 -5.63 7.29 -2.82
N SER A 66 -5.22 8.01 -1.78
CA SER A 66 -4.80 9.41 -1.84
C SER A 66 -3.28 9.53 -1.78
N ASP A 67 -2.64 8.70 -0.96
CA ASP A 67 -1.21 8.80 -0.67
C ASP A 67 -0.39 7.88 -1.60
N ILE A 68 0.57 8.48 -2.31
CA ILE A 68 1.51 7.82 -3.20
C ILE A 68 2.90 7.85 -2.57
N ASP A 69 3.29 6.72 -2.00
CA ASP A 69 4.61 6.57 -1.39
C ASP A 69 5.67 6.37 -2.48
N LEU A 70 6.66 7.25 -2.51
CA LEU A 70 7.75 7.23 -3.50
C LEU A 70 9.10 7.26 -2.80
N LEU A 71 9.88 6.20 -2.95
CA LEU A 71 11.28 6.23 -2.50
C LEU A 71 12.16 6.80 -3.60
N TYR A 72 12.95 7.82 -3.26
CA TYR A 72 14.01 8.36 -4.11
C TYR A 72 15.38 8.01 -3.53
N VAL A 73 16.19 7.33 -4.34
CA VAL A 73 17.54 6.91 -3.96
C VAL A 73 18.47 8.10 -4.13
N LEU A 74 19.08 8.56 -3.05
CA LEU A 74 20.04 9.66 -3.03
C LEU A 74 21.46 9.19 -3.35
N PRO A 75 22.32 10.05 -3.91
CA PRO A 75 23.77 9.83 -3.98
C PRO A 75 24.39 9.72 -2.58
N TYR A 76 25.39 8.86 -2.42
CA TYR A 76 26.03 8.60 -1.13
C TYR A 76 26.77 9.83 -0.56
N GLU A 77 27.29 10.69 -1.42
CA GLU A 77 28.01 11.91 -1.03
C GLU A 77 27.12 12.87 -0.21
N LEU A 78 25.80 12.83 -0.42
CA LEU A 78 24.86 13.57 0.42
C LEU A 78 24.75 12.96 1.82
N TYR A 79 24.82 11.63 1.95
CA TYR A 79 24.86 11.00 3.27
C TYR A 79 26.10 11.47 4.04
N GLU A 80 27.29 11.38 3.45
CA GLU A 80 28.54 11.83 4.10
C GLU A 80 28.46 13.29 4.55
N ARG A 81 27.95 14.16 3.67
CA ARG A 81 27.77 15.58 3.97
C ARG A 81 26.85 15.81 5.16
N PHE A 82 25.62 15.29 5.11
CA PHE A 82 24.60 15.59 6.12
C PHE A 82 24.81 14.81 7.42
N HIS A 83 25.42 13.62 7.35
CA HIS A 83 25.83 12.87 8.53
C HIS A 83 26.90 13.62 9.34
N GLY A 84 27.80 14.36 8.67
CA GLY A 84 28.85 15.15 9.33
C GLY A 84 28.38 16.45 9.98
N TYR A 85 27.09 16.81 9.89
CA TYR A 85 26.58 18.02 10.52
C TYR A 85 26.50 17.87 12.05
N ILE A 86 26.86 18.93 12.77
CA ILE A 86 26.59 19.01 14.21
C ILE A 86 25.09 19.31 14.39
N GLY A 87 24.37 18.40 15.05
CA GLY A 87 22.93 18.51 15.26
C GLY A 87 22.11 17.73 14.23
N ASN A 88 20.92 18.24 13.88
CA ASN A 88 19.92 17.51 13.11
C ASN A 88 20.18 17.58 11.59
N GLY A 89 21.23 16.87 11.14
CA GLY A 89 21.60 16.74 9.72
C GLY A 89 20.50 16.11 8.86
N GLN A 90 19.63 15.32 9.46
CA GLN A 90 18.46 14.71 8.84
C GLN A 90 17.43 15.75 8.41
N SER A 91 17.12 16.71 9.28
CA SER A 91 16.27 17.87 8.94
C SER A 91 16.88 18.71 7.82
N ALA A 92 18.20 18.91 7.86
CA ALA A 92 18.92 19.62 6.80
C ALA A 92 18.87 18.88 5.46
N LEU A 93 18.98 17.55 5.44
CA LEU A 93 18.80 16.73 4.25
C LEU A 93 17.37 16.84 3.70
N LEU A 94 16.34 16.70 4.55
CA LEU A 94 14.95 16.81 4.13
C LEU A 94 14.65 18.19 3.55
N THR A 95 15.19 19.25 4.15
CA THR A 95 15.11 20.63 3.63
C THR A 95 15.80 20.76 2.27
N HIS A 96 16.98 20.15 2.11
CA HIS A 96 17.71 20.17 0.84
C HIS A 96 16.92 19.51 -0.30
N VAL A 97 16.31 18.34 -0.03
CA VAL A 97 15.44 17.65 -0.99
C VAL A 97 14.18 18.47 -1.29
N LYS A 98 13.53 19.04 -0.26
CA LYS A 98 12.36 19.91 -0.41
C LYS A 98 12.67 21.13 -1.28
N ASN A 99 13.81 21.76 -1.09
CA ASN A 99 14.24 22.91 -1.89
C ASN A 99 14.43 22.56 -3.37
N SER A 100 14.98 21.38 -3.68
CA SER A 100 15.06 20.91 -5.07
C SER A 100 13.67 20.74 -5.68
N ILE A 101 12.75 20.06 -4.99
CA ILE A 101 11.36 19.87 -5.46
C ILE A 101 10.66 21.23 -5.65
N SER A 102 11.02 22.24 -4.85
CA SER A 102 10.43 23.58 -4.90
C SER A 102 10.70 24.32 -6.22
N ASN A 103 11.70 23.89 -6.99
CA ASN A 103 11.98 24.42 -8.33
C ASN A 103 10.92 23.98 -9.37
N THR A 104 10.15 22.92 -9.08
CA THR A 104 9.08 22.43 -9.95
C THR A 104 7.69 22.67 -9.37
N TYR A 105 7.53 22.56 -8.04
CA TYR A 105 6.25 22.72 -7.35
C TYR A 105 6.34 23.84 -6.32
N SER A 106 5.35 24.74 -6.24
CA SER A 106 5.38 25.82 -5.25
C SER A 106 5.42 25.30 -3.81
N THR A 107 6.04 26.07 -2.93
CA THR A 107 6.19 25.74 -1.50
C THR A 107 4.87 25.54 -0.77
N THR A 108 3.77 26.13 -1.27
CA THR A 108 2.41 25.94 -0.76
C THR A 108 1.93 24.49 -0.81
N TYR A 109 2.51 23.67 -1.69
CA TYR A 109 2.20 22.25 -1.78
C TYR A 109 3.06 21.39 -0.86
N LEU A 110 4.12 21.95 -0.26
CA LEU A 110 5.22 21.18 0.35
C LEU A 110 5.18 21.18 1.88
N ALA A 111 4.93 20.00 2.45
CA ALA A 111 5.13 19.75 3.88
C ALA A 111 6.35 18.86 4.09
N SER A 112 7.08 19.08 5.18
CA SER A 112 8.04 18.10 5.69
C SER A 112 7.38 17.43 6.88
N ASP A 113 7.19 16.12 6.79
CA ASP A 113 6.86 15.27 7.92
C ASP A 113 8.17 14.59 8.32
N GLY A 114 8.38 14.28 9.60
CA GLY A 114 9.71 14.03 10.17
C GLY A 114 10.57 12.98 9.46
N GLN A 115 10.06 12.23 8.48
CA GLN A 115 10.82 11.28 7.67
C GLN A 115 10.72 11.49 6.15
N ILE A 116 9.81 12.33 5.66
CA ILE A 116 9.46 12.46 4.24
C ILE A 116 9.30 13.91 3.79
N VAL A 117 9.33 14.12 2.47
CA VAL A 117 8.85 15.36 1.85
C VAL A 117 7.50 15.07 1.20
N ALA A 118 6.44 15.73 1.66
CA ALA A 118 5.09 15.57 1.15
C ALA A 118 4.75 16.66 0.12
N ILE A 119 4.01 16.28 -0.93
CA ILE A 119 3.40 17.19 -1.90
C ILE A 119 1.89 16.92 -1.93
N ASN A 120 1.08 17.89 -1.51
CA ASN A 120 -0.37 17.79 -1.57
C ASN A 120 -0.88 18.41 -2.86
N PHE A 121 -1.56 17.68 -3.74
CA PHE A 121 -2.18 18.25 -4.94
C PHE A 121 -3.63 18.65 -4.67
N THR A 122 -4.15 19.59 -5.47
CA THR A 122 -5.52 20.11 -5.33
C THR A 122 -6.61 19.09 -5.67
N ASP A 123 -6.26 18.00 -6.35
CA ASP A 123 -7.16 16.88 -6.68
C ASP A 123 -7.18 15.78 -5.61
N GLY A 124 -6.62 16.05 -4.43
CA GLY A 124 -6.62 15.12 -3.29
C GLY A 124 -5.54 14.05 -3.34
N VAL A 125 -4.71 14.01 -4.38
CA VAL A 125 -3.53 13.13 -4.42
C VAL A 125 -2.40 13.75 -3.60
N LYS A 126 -1.82 12.98 -2.68
CA LYS A 126 -0.63 13.32 -1.92
C LYS A 126 0.52 12.44 -2.37
N PHE A 127 1.70 13.03 -2.57
CA PHE A 127 2.93 12.27 -2.73
C PHE A 127 3.72 12.33 -1.43
N GLU A 128 4.18 11.20 -0.93
CA GLU A 128 5.13 11.10 0.18
C GLU A 128 6.47 10.62 -0.37
N ILE A 129 7.41 11.55 -0.56
CA ILE A 129 8.73 11.25 -1.07
C ILE A 129 9.63 10.90 0.12
N LEU A 130 10.12 9.66 0.16
CA LEU A 130 11.11 9.18 1.11
C LEU A 130 12.51 9.23 0.49
N PRO A 131 13.36 10.20 0.85
CA PRO A 131 14.74 10.25 0.39
C PRO A 131 15.56 9.23 1.18
N ALA A 132 16.24 8.32 0.50
CA ALA A 132 16.98 7.24 1.15
C ALA A 132 18.28 6.90 0.43
N PHE A 133 19.22 6.33 1.17
CA PHE A 133 20.49 5.81 0.68
C PHE A 133 20.44 4.29 0.63
N VAL A 134 20.94 3.70 -0.44
CA VAL A 134 21.02 2.23 -0.55
C VAL A 134 22.20 1.72 0.27
N ASN A 135 21.98 0.64 1.03
CA ASN A 135 23.00 -0.06 1.81
C ASN A 135 23.50 -1.30 1.05
N ASN A 136 24.66 -1.84 1.44
CA ASN A 136 25.28 -3.01 0.79
C ASN A 136 24.41 -4.28 0.85
N ASP A 137 23.56 -4.41 1.87
CA ASP A 137 22.66 -5.55 2.06
C ASP A 137 21.32 -5.41 1.30
N GLY A 138 21.16 -4.34 0.49
CA GLY A 138 19.93 -4.04 -0.24
C GLY A 138 18.86 -3.32 0.59
N SER A 139 19.11 -3.07 1.88
CA SER A 139 18.27 -2.19 2.69
C SER A 139 18.51 -0.72 2.37
N TYR A 140 17.73 0.16 2.98
CA TYR A 140 17.78 1.60 2.76
C TYR A 140 17.89 2.35 4.07
N THR A 141 18.79 3.33 4.12
CA THR A 141 18.94 4.27 5.23
C THR A 141 18.22 5.58 4.90
N PHE A 142 17.37 6.07 5.79
CA PHE A 142 16.62 7.31 5.60
C PHE A 142 16.71 8.22 6.83
N ALA A 143 16.43 9.51 6.61
CA ALA A 143 16.42 10.52 7.65
C ALA A 143 15.13 10.46 8.48
N ASP A 144 15.25 10.50 9.80
CA ASP A 144 14.18 10.86 10.73
C ASP A 144 14.61 12.12 11.48
N SER A 145 13.96 13.25 11.27
CA SER A 145 14.29 14.53 11.88
C SER A 145 13.66 14.75 13.25
N ASN A 146 12.87 13.81 13.76
CA ASN A 146 12.25 13.93 15.08
C ASN A 146 13.29 13.76 16.20
N ASP A 147 12.99 14.30 17.38
CA ASP A 147 13.77 14.11 18.61
C ASP A 147 15.28 14.37 18.49
N GLY A 148 15.65 15.37 17.69
CA GLY A 148 17.06 15.75 17.47
C GLY A 148 17.72 15.09 16.26
N GLY A 149 17.04 14.15 15.61
CA GLY A 149 17.49 13.55 14.35
C GLY A 149 18.14 12.18 14.52
N SER A 150 17.77 11.22 13.66
CA SER A 150 18.36 9.89 13.61
C SER A 150 18.31 9.29 12.20
N TRP A 151 19.26 8.41 11.88
CA TRP A 151 19.22 7.63 10.65
C TRP A 151 18.51 6.30 10.92
N ARG A 152 17.48 5.99 10.14
CA ARG A 152 16.66 4.77 10.28
C ARG A 152 16.82 3.86 9.07
N ILE A 153 16.54 2.58 9.24
CA ILE A 153 16.64 1.57 8.19
C ILE A 153 15.25 1.08 7.78
N CYS A 154 15.02 0.92 6.48
CA CYS A 154 13.85 0.26 5.92
C CYS A 154 14.25 -0.75 4.82
N LYS A 155 13.34 -1.69 4.51
CA LYS A 155 13.58 -2.74 3.50
C LYS A 155 12.43 -2.84 2.48
N PRO A 156 11.98 -1.73 1.86
CA PRO A 156 10.79 -1.71 1.01
C PRO A 156 10.89 -2.65 -0.19
N LYS A 157 12.08 -2.81 -0.79
CA LYS A 157 12.27 -3.79 -1.88
C LYS A 157 12.07 -5.23 -1.40
N HIS A 158 12.59 -5.59 -0.23
CA HIS A 158 12.39 -6.93 0.32
C HIS A 158 10.90 -7.19 0.55
N GLU A 159 10.15 -6.20 1.04
CA GLU A 159 8.69 -6.31 1.17
C GLU A 159 7.99 -6.53 -0.17
N MET A 160 8.36 -5.74 -1.18
CA MET A 160 7.78 -5.82 -2.52
C MET A 160 8.11 -7.14 -3.21
N ASP A 161 9.36 -7.58 -3.13
CA ASP A 161 9.85 -8.80 -3.77
C ASP A 161 9.21 -10.04 -3.14
N GLU A 162 9.17 -10.10 -1.80
CA GLU A 162 8.52 -11.19 -1.08
C GLU A 162 7.01 -11.26 -1.36
N PHE A 163 6.34 -10.10 -1.35
CA PHE A 163 4.92 -10.02 -1.65
C PHE A 163 4.62 -10.43 -3.10
N SER A 164 5.44 -9.96 -4.05
CA SER A 164 5.34 -10.30 -5.48
C SER A 164 5.58 -11.79 -5.72
N ALA A 165 6.61 -12.38 -5.10
CA ALA A 165 6.93 -13.80 -5.23
C ALA A 165 5.76 -14.68 -4.77
N ARG A 166 5.18 -14.40 -3.59
CA ARG A 166 4.00 -15.14 -3.12
C ARG A 166 2.79 -14.93 -4.02
N SER A 167 2.56 -13.71 -4.47
CA SER A 167 1.44 -13.37 -5.36
C SER A 167 1.53 -14.12 -6.69
N ALA A 168 2.72 -14.23 -7.29
CA ALA A 168 2.95 -14.96 -8.53
C ALA A 168 2.58 -16.45 -8.41
N VAL A 169 2.96 -17.09 -7.30
CA VAL A 169 2.62 -18.51 -7.01
C VAL A 169 1.11 -18.68 -6.76
N CYS A 170 0.43 -17.63 -6.28
CA CYS A 170 -1.03 -17.61 -6.04
C CYS A 170 -1.82 -17.00 -7.22
N LYS A 171 -1.27 -16.97 -8.44
CA LYS A 171 -1.94 -16.42 -9.65
C LYS A 171 -2.53 -15.02 -9.45
N SER A 172 -1.82 -14.17 -8.71
CA SER A 172 -2.22 -12.80 -8.33
C SER A 172 -3.36 -12.69 -7.32
N ASN A 173 -3.88 -13.80 -6.79
CA ASN A 173 -4.98 -13.79 -5.82
C ASN A 173 -4.62 -13.08 -4.50
N LEU A 174 -3.33 -13.03 -4.13
CA LEU A 174 -2.88 -12.23 -2.99
C LEU A 174 -3.12 -10.73 -3.21
N VAL A 175 -2.77 -10.22 -4.39
CA VAL A 175 -3.01 -8.80 -4.74
C VAL A 175 -4.50 -8.49 -4.74
N GLU A 176 -5.32 -9.36 -5.35
CA GLU A 176 -6.76 -9.14 -5.38
C GLU A 176 -7.38 -9.24 -3.97
N LEU A 177 -6.99 -10.21 -3.14
CA LEU A 177 -7.44 -10.30 -1.75
C LEU A 177 -7.10 -9.03 -0.95
N SER A 178 -5.88 -8.50 -1.10
CA SER A 178 -5.49 -7.25 -0.45
C SER A 178 -6.37 -6.07 -0.88
N ARG A 179 -6.73 -5.98 -2.17
CA ARG A 179 -7.64 -4.94 -2.66
C ARG A 179 -9.06 -5.12 -2.12
N MET A 180 -9.59 -6.34 -2.14
CA MET A 180 -10.90 -6.67 -1.59
C MET A 180 -10.99 -6.31 -0.11
N ALA A 181 -9.96 -6.65 0.67
CA ALA A 181 -9.88 -6.31 2.09
C ALA A 181 -9.81 -4.79 2.33
N ARG A 182 -9.18 -4.01 1.44
CA ARG A 182 -9.22 -2.54 1.51
C ARG A 182 -10.61 -1.99 1.21
N ALA A 183 -11.31 -2.54 0.22
CA ALA A 183 -12.71 -2.17 -0.06
C ALA A 183 -13.62 -2.45 1.15
N TRP A 184 -13.40 -3.59 1.83
CA TRP A 184 -14.09 -3.89 3.09
C TRP A 184 -13.76 -2.87 4.19
N ARG A 185 -12.47 -2.57 4.39
CA ARG A 185 -12.02 -1.58 5.37
C ARG A 185 -12.71 -0.24 5.16
N ASP A 186 -12.73 0.23 3.91
CA ASP A 186 -13.30 1.54 3.56
C ASP A 186 -14.82 1.54 3.73
N THR A 187 -15.50 0.49 3.27
CA THR A 187 -16.97 0.34 3.38
C THR A 187 -17.44 0.26 4.83
N ASN A 188 -16.69 -0.47 5.67
CA ASN A 188 -17.08 -0.78 7.05
C ASN A 188 -16.34 0.06 8.09
N ASN A 189 -15.64 1.12 7.65
CA ASN A 189 -14.85 2.03 8.50
C ASN A 189 -13.95 1.29 9.50
N VAL A 190 -13.20 0.28 9.03
CA VAL A 190 -12.34 -0.54 9.88
C VAL A 190 -11.04 0.22 10.17
N SER A 191 -10.70 0.42 11.44
CA SER A 191 -9.42 1.01 11.85
C SER A 191 -8.30 -0.02 11.65
N MET A 192 -7.77 -0.08 10.43
CA MET A 192 -6.73 -1.02 10.03
C MET A 192 -5.82 -0.39 8.95
N SER A 193 -4.51 -0.40 9.20
CA SER A 193 -3.55 0.10 8.22
C SER A 193 -3.50 -0.79 6.98
N GLY A 194 -3.17 -0.18 5.83
CA GLY A 194 -3.00 -0.95 4.60
C GLY A 194 -1.89 -2.00 4.68
N MET A 195 -0.82 -1.70 5.42
CA MET A 195 0.27 -2.65 5.64
C MET A 195 -0.19 -3.86 6.48
N LEU A 196 -1.08 -3.64 7.45
CA LEU A 196 -1.65 -4.74 8.24
C LEU A 196 -2.56 -5.62 7.38
N ILE A 197 -3.37 -5.02 6.50
CA ILE A 197 -4.15 -5.77 5.50
C ILE A 197 -3.24 -6.64 4.64
N ASP A 198 -2.22 -6.05 4.02
CA ASP A 198 -1.30 -6.77 3.14
C ASP A 198 -0.58 -7.91 3.88
N THR A 199 -0.21 -7.68 5.16
CA THR A 199 0.46 -8.69 6.00
C THR A 199 -0.46 -9.87 6.33
N LEU A 200 -1.71 -9.59 6.74
CA LEU A 200 -2.67 -10.63 7.10
C LEU A 200 -3.16 -11.41 5.87
N ALA A 201 -3.36 -10.74 4.73
CA ALA A 201 -3.66 -11.38 3.46
C ALA A 201 -2.51 -12.28 3.01
N TYR A 202 -1.26 -11.81 3.13
CA TYR A 202 -0.06 -12.58 2.82
C TYR A 202 0.03 -13.85 3.69
N GLN A 203 -0.26 -13.77 4.99
CA GLN A 203 -0.27 -14.93 5.89
C GLN A 203 -1.38 -15.93 5.53
N PHE A 204 -2.62 -15.46 5.38
CA PHE A 204 -3.77 -16.29 5.05
C PHE A 204 -3.61 -17.02 3.71
N ILE A 205 -3.22 -16.29 2.65
CA ILE A 205 -3.16 -16.87 1.31
C ILE A 205 -2.12 -17.98 1.23
N GLY A 206 -1.08 -17.93 2.07
CA GLY A 206 -0.01 -18.93 2.12
C GLY A 206 -0.50 -20.34 2.47
N THR A 207 -1.62 -20.44 3.19
CA THR A 207 -2.19 -21.72 3.63
C THR A 207 -3.57 -22.02 3.01
N TRP A 208 -4.13 -21.10 2.23
CA TRP A 208 -5.49 -21.26 1.70
C TRP A 208 -5.53 -22.24 0.52
N THR A 209 -6.45 -23.21 0.58
CA THR A 209 -6.53 -24.36 -0.33
C THR A 209 -6.71 -23.97 -1.80
N TYR A 210 -7.48 -22.92 -2.08
CA TYR A 210 -7.84 -22.52 -3.44
C TYR A 210 -7.04 -21.30 -3.93
N ARG A 211 -5.87 -21.04 -3.32
CA ARG A 211 -5.07 -19.83 -3.55
C ARG A 211 -4.62 -19.57 -4.99
N ASP A 212 -4.62 -20.58 -5.85
CA ASP A 212 -4.23 -20.49 -7.26
C ASP A 212 -5.44 -20.66 -8.22
N LYS A 213 -6.67 -20.68 -7.69
CA LYS A 213 -7.90 -20.89 -8.46
C LYS A 213 -8.52 -19.58 -8.93
N SER A 214 -9.45 -19.70 -9.88
CA SER A 214 -10.13 -18.57 -10.51
C SER A 214 -11.13 -17.89 -9.55
N TYR A 215 -11.74 -16.81 -10.02
CA TYR A 215 -12.79 -16.06 -9.32
C TYR A 215 -13.99 -16.90 -8.86
N LEU A 216 -14.16 -18.12 -9.38
CA LEU A 216 -15.20 -19.04 -8.94
C LEU A 216 -15.12 -19.37 -7.43
N TYR A 217 -13.93 -19.24 -6.83
CA TYR A 217 -13.70 -19.54 -5.40
C TYR A 217 -13.61 -18.28 -4.52
N TYR A 218 -13.88 -17.10 -5.06
CA TYR A 218 -13.69 -15.85 -4.31
C TYR A 218 -14.78 -15.61 -3.26
N ASP A 219 -15.95 -16.21 -3.41
CA ASP A 219 -16.97 -16.31 -2.37
C ASP A 219 -16.44 -17.09 -1.14
N TRP A 220 -15.77 -18.22 -1.39
CA TRP A 220 -15.13 -19.01 -0.34
C TRP A 220 -13.91 -18.28 0.23
N MET A 221 -13.11 -17.61 -0.61
CA MET A 221 -12.01 -16.77 -0.15
C MET A 221 -12.51 -15.69 0.81
N THR A 222 -13.62 -15.04 0.45
CA THR A 222 -14.26 -14.00 1.27
C THR A 222 -14.64 -14.57 2.63
N ARG A 223 -15.40 -15.66 2.67
CA ARG A 223 -15.79 -16.33 3.92
C ARG A 223 -14.58 -16.73 4.76
N ASP A 224 -13.64 -17.44 4.15
CA ASP A 224 -12.50 -18.06 4.85
C ASP A 224 -11.51 -17.01 5.36
N PHE A 225 -11.26 -15.94 4.59
CA PHE A 225 -10.40 -14.84 5.02
C PHE A 225 -10.99 -14.11 6.22
N PHE A 226 -12.30 -13.81 6.20
CA PHE A 226 -12.94 -13.15 7.33
C PHE A 226 -13.09 -14.06 8.55
N ASN A 227 -13.30 -15.37 8.36
CA ASN A 227 -13.18 -16.35 9.44
C ASN A 227 -11.78 -16.34 10.06
N TYR A 228 -10.73 -16.38 9.24
CA TYR A 228 -9.34 -16.28 9.71
C TYR A 228 -9.13 -15.02 10.55
N LEU A 229 -9.50 -13.85 10.03
CA LEU A 229 -9.36 -12.58 10.74
C LEU A 229 -10.14 -12.55 12.06
N ALA A 230 -11.37 -13.06 12.07
CA ALA A 230 -12.24 -13.07 13.24
C ALA A 230 -11.74 -13.97 14.38
N ASN A 231 -10.89 -14.95 14.07
CA ASN A 231 -10.33 -15.90 15.04
C ASN A 231 -8.90 -15.55 15.50
N LEU A 232 -8.31 -14.44 15.01
CA LEU A 232 -7.01 -13.96 15.49
C LEU A 232 -7.10 -13.51 16.94
N ASP A 233 -6.07 -13.83 17.73
CA ASP A 233 -5.97 -13.43 19.14
C ASP A 233 -6.09 -11.90 19.30
N THR A 234 -7.05 -11.48 20.13
CA THR A 234 -7.30 -10.06 20.41
C THR A 234 -6.23 -9.44 21.31
N GLN A 235 -5.37 -10.24 21.95
CA GLN A 235 -4.22 -9.77 22.72
C GLN A 235 -3.00 -9.50 21.83
N GLN A 236 -2.93 -10.08 20.63
CA GLN A 236 -1.86 -9.79 19.68
C GLN A 236 -2.00 -8.37 19.13
N THR A 237 -0.96 -7.56 19.29
CA THR A 237 -0.95 -6.14 18.90
C THR A 237 -0.14 -5.85 17.64
N TYR A 238 0.69 -6.78 17.18
CA TYR A 238 1.50 -6.60 15.96
C TYR A 238 1.71 -7.90 15.17
N TRP A 239 2.05 -7.73 13.90
CA TRP A 239 2.45 -8.80 12.97
C TRP A 239 3.77 -8.41 12.30
N LEU A 240 4.47 -9.38 11.72
CA LEU A 240 5.70 -9.12 10.96
C LEU A 240 5.37 -8.96 9.48
N ALA A 241 5.76 -7.82 8.92
CA ALA A 241 5.66 -7.54 7.50
C ALA A 241 6.45 -8.58 6.67
N PRO A 242 5.91 -9.04 5.52
CA PRO A 242 6.63 -9.92 4.63
C PRO A 242 7.92 -9.25 4.13
N GLY A 243 9.02 -10.00 4.05
CA GLY A 243 10.31 -9.56 3.52
C GLY A 243 11.13 -8.67 4.47
N SER A 244 10.54 -7.63 5.06
CA SER A 244 11.27 -6.73 5.99
C SER A 244 11.32 -7.23 7.43
N ASN A 245 10.34 -8.04 7.85
CA ASN A 245 10.09 -8.39 9.26
C ASN A 245 9.88 -7.16 10.17
N SER A 246 9.54 -6.00 9.61
CA SER A 246 9.14 -4.83 10.38
C SER A 246 7.86 -5.13 11.15
N ARG A 247 7.75 -4.62 12.38
CA ARG A 247 6.52 -4.75 13.18
C ARG A 247 5.43 -3.85 12.61
N VAL A 248 4.29 -4.44 12.31
CA VAL A 248 3.08 -3.76 11.86
C VAL A 248 2.04 -3.86 12.97
N TYR A 249 1.78 -2.74 13.63
CA TYR A 249 0.85 -2.67 14.75
C TYR A 249 -0.58 -2.48 14.27
N ARG A 250 -1.54 -3.07 14.99
CA ARG A 250 -2.96 -2.70 14.83
C ARG A 250 -3.23 -1.37 15.52
N SER A 251 -4.20 -0.63 14.98
CA SER A 251 -4.73 0.58 15.61
C SER A 251 -5.92 0.28 16.52
N ASP A 252 -6.73 -0.74 16.21
CA ASP A 252 -7.90 -1.14 17.01
C ASP A 252 -8.20 -2.65 16.85
N ILE A 253 -9.15 -3.16 17.65
CA ILE A 253 -9.72 -4.50 17.52
C ILE A 253 -10.61 -4.54 16.27
N PHE A 254 -10.27 -5.40 15.31
CA PHE A 254 -10.99 -5.54 14.04
C PHE A 254 -11.78 -6.85 13.92
N GLN A 255 -11.56 -7.79 14.84
CA GLN A 255 -12.11 -9.14 14.82
C GLN A 255 -13.64 -9.17 14.77
N TYR A 256 -14.32 -8.27 15.49
CA TYR A 256 -15.79 -8.21 15.47
C TYR A 256 -16.34 -7.76 14.10
N LYS A 257 -15.67 -6.82 13.43
CA LYS A 257 -16.03 -6.41 12.06
C LYS A 257 -15.75 -7.52 11.07
N ALA A 258 -14.65 -8.26 11.26
CA ALA A 258 -14.34 -9.44 10.46
C ALA A 258 -15.41 -10.53 10.64
N ARG A 259 -15.84 -10.82 11.86
CA ARG A 259 -16.95 -11.76 12.14
C ARG A 259 -18.23 -11.33 11.44
N SER A 260 -18.53 -10.03 11.46
CA SER A 260 -19.69 -9.47 10.78
C SER A 260 -19.63 -9.65 9.25
N ALA A 261 -18.45 -9.56 8.65
CA ALA A 261 -18.25 -9.80 7.22
C ALA A 261 -18.32 -11.30 6.87
N GLU A 262 -17.76 -12.17 7.70
CA GLU A 262 -17.88 -13.62 7.55
C GLU A 262 -19.34 -14.08 7.54
N LEU A 263 -20.15 -13.63 8.52
CA LEU A 263 -21.57 -14.01 8.60
C LEU A 263 -22.35 -13.56 7.37
N ARG A 264 -22.07 -12.37 6.83
CA ARG A 264 -22.64 -11.90 5.56
C ARG A 264 -22.22 -12.75 4.37
N ALA A 265 -20.97 -13.21 4.33
CA ALA A 265 -20.51 -14.12 3.29
C ALA A 265 -21.22 -15.48 3.36
N ILE A 266 -21.47 -15.98 4.57
CA ILE A 266 -22.26 -17.21 4.79
C ILE A 266 -23.72 -17.02 4.33
N GLU A 267 -24.35 -15.89 4.68
CA GLU A 267 -25.69 -15.55 4.17
C GLU A 267 -25.72 -15.46 2.65
N ALA A 268 -24.72 -14.84 2.03
CA ALA A 268 -24.59 -14.73 0.57
C ALA A 268 -24.52 -16.12 -0.09
N LEU A 269 -23.69 -17.01 0.44
CA LEU A 269 -23.59 -18.41 -0.01
C LEU A 269 -24.92 -19.15 0.13
N GLY A 270 -25.66 -18.93 1.22
CA GLY A 270 -27.00 -19.48 1.40
C GLY A 270 -27.98 -18.99 0.33
N PHE A 271 -27.96 -17.70 -0.02
CA PHE A 271 -28.78 -17.18 -1.11
C PHE A 271 -28.38 -17.77 -2.47
N GLN A 272 -27.08 -17.93 -2.74
CA GLN A 272 -26.60 -18.55 -3.99
C GLN A 272 -27.09 -20.00 -4.13
N GLN A 273 -27.06 -20.79 -3.06
CA GLN A 273 -27.57 -22.17 -3.07
C GLN A 273 -29.07 -22.26 -3.38
N ASN A 274 -29.83 -21.21 -3.09
CA ASN A 274 -31.26 -21.11 -3.35
C ASN A 274 -31.57 -20.33 -4.66
N ASN A 275 -30.58 -20.06 -5.51
CA ASN A 275 -30.71 -19.27 -6.74
C ASN A 275 -31.21 -17.83 -6.53
N HIS A 276 -30.95 -17.25 -5.35
CA HIS A 276 -31.30 -15.86 -5.00
C HIS A 276 -30.11 -14.91 -5.21
N ASP A 277 -29.59 -14.88 -6.44
CA ASP A 277 -28.35 -14.18 -6.81
C ASP A 277 -28.34 -12.68 -6.51
N TRP A 278 -29.50 -12.01 -6.64
CA TRP A 278 -29.60 -10.60 -6.28
C TRP A 278 -29.36 -10.39 -4.78
N SER A 279 -30.01 -11.19 -3.91
CA SER A 279 -29.83 -11.12 -2.46
C SER A 279 -28.40 -11.44 -2.04
N ALA A 280 -27.76 -12.42 -2.71
CA ALA A 280 -26.36 -12.72 -2.48
C ALA A 280 -25.43 -11.53 -2.80
N ARG A 281 -25.66 -10.86 -3.94
CA ARG A 281 -24.90 -9.66 -4.31
C ARG A 281 -25.10 -8.50 -3.34
N GLN A 282 -26.30 -8.31 -2.81
CA GLN A 282 -26.53 -7.32 -1.77
C GLN A 282 -25.70 -7.60 -0.51
N LYS A 283 -25.56 -8.87 -0.10
CA LYS A 283 -24.70 -9.25 1.02
C LYS A 283 -23.23 -8.98 0.76
N TYR A 284 -22.73 -9.24 -0.45
CA TYR A 284 -21.36 -8.85 -0.81
C TYR A 284 -21.18 -7.33 -0.87
N ARG A 285 -22.19 -6.56 -1.27
CA ARG A 285 -22.17 -5.08 -1.22
C ARG A 285 -22.14 -4.53 0.21
N GLU A 286 -22.78 -5.20 1.17
CA GLU A 286 -22.63 -4.85 2.59
C GLU A 286 -21.18 -5.05 3.08
N ILE A 287 -20.43 -5.99 2.48
CA ILE A 287 -19.01 -6.22 2.80
C ILE A 287 -18.12 -5.22 2.06
N TYR A 288 -18.29 -5.08 0.74
CA TYR A 288 -17.31 -4.47 -0.17
C TYR A 288 -17.75 -3.12 -0.76
N GLY A 289 -18.96 -2.68 -0.46
CA GLY A 289 -19.50 -1.42 -0.93
C GLY A 289 -20.02 -1.50 -2.37
N THR A 290 -20.26 -0.32 -2.94
CA THR A 290 -20.99 -0.18 -4.22
C THR A 290 -20.18 -0.58 -5.45
N ALA A 291 -18.87 -0.81 -5.31
CA ALA A 291 -18.00 -1.36 -6.35
C ALA A 291 -18.33 -2.83 -6.67
N PHE A 292 -18.91 -3.57 -5.73
CA PHE A 292 -19.41 -4.91 -6.00
C PHE A 292 -20.71 -4.83 -6.82
N PRO A 293 -20.89 -5.60 -7.90
CA PRO A 293 -22.07 -5.47 -8.77
C PRO A 293 -23.40 -5.69 -8.01
N ALA A 294 -24.44 -4.95 -8.41
CA ALA A 294 -25.78 -5.02 -7.83
C ALA A 294 -26.55 -6.26 -8.27
#